data_AF-A0A3M0ISE3-F1
#
_entry.id   AF-A0A3M0ISE3-F1
#
_cell.length_a   1.000
_cell.length_b   1.000
_cell.length_c   1.000
_cell.angle_alpha   90.00
_cell.angle_beta   90.00
_cell.angle_gamma   90.00
#
_symmetry.space_group_name_H-M   'P 1'
#
loop_
_entity.id
_entity.type
_entity.pdbx_description
1 polymer ?
#
loop_
_entity_poly.entity_id
_entity_poly.type
_entity_poly.pdbx_seq_one_letter_code
_entity_poly.pdbx_strand_id
1 'polypeptide(L)'
;MLRSRWCRGPAAYSPGDRAPTDGDDGGIRGRRSGPLIVSVTDFTSDAYGDVPGIIRRGFALRRHWPDLDGAVGMWLWVTPSARRCGSVSVWTGRRAMVEFIRLPEHVAIMNEYRERGTTRSVIREYTSFDTARIWRDAEAWLTSDDRHRAARGTPRQRG
;
A
#
# COMPACT_ATOMS: atom_id res chain seq x y z
N MET A 1 -4.52 -14.50 5.39
CA MET A 1 -4.58 -13.04 5.14
C MET A 1 -5.66 -12.79 4.10
N LEU A 2 -6.66 -11.96 4.41
CA LEU A 2 -7.66 -11.54 3.43
C LEU A 2 -7.17 -10.24 2.77
N ARG A 3 -7.32 -10.14 1.45
CA ARG A 3 -7.04 -8.91 0.69
C ARG A 3 -8.29 -8.41 -0.01
N SER A 4 -8.45 -7.10 -0.06
CA SER A 4 -9.49 -6.47 -0.87
C SER A 4 -9.20 -6.66 -2.36
N ARG A 5 -10.23 -6.47 -3.18
CA ARG A 5 -10.05 -6.29 -4.62
C ARG A 5 -9.14 -5.08 -4.87
N TRP A 6 -8.31 -5.17 -5.91
CA TRP A 6 -7.49 -4.06 -6.40
C TRP A 6 -8.36 -2.83 -6.63
N CYS A 7 -8.04 -1.73 -5.93
CA CYS A 7 -8.63 -0.43 -6.18
C CYS A 7 -7.72 0.33 -7.12
N ARG A 8 -8.18 0.56 -8.35
CA ARG A 8 -7.45 1.38 -9.32
C ARG A 8 -7.52 2.86 -8.90
N GLY A 9 -6.39 3.55 -9.00
CA GLY A 9 -6.34 5.00 -8.93
C GLY A 9 -6.32 5.64 -10.32
N PRO A 10 -6.44 6.98 -10.41
CA PRO A 10 -6.52 7.72 -11.66
C PRO A 10 -5.27 7.52 -12.53
N ALA A 11 -4.10 7.34 -11.92
CA ALA A 11 -2.84 7.13 -12.64
C ALA A 11 -2.64 5.69 -13.13
N ALA A 12 -3.57 4.77 -12.87
CA ALA A 12 -3.59 3.46 -13.52
C ALA A 12 -3.73 3.58 -15.05
N TYR A 13 -4.34 4.69 -15.52
CA TYR A 13 -4.37 5.10 -16.90
C TYR A 13 -3.38 6.26 -17.12
N SER A 14 -2.09 5.95 -17.23
CA SER A 14 -1.23 6.75 -18.11
C SER A 14 -1.22 6.05 -19.46
N PRO A 15 -2.04 6.49 -20.42
CA PRO A 15 -2.16 5.83 -21.71
C PRO A 15 -0.86 6.01 -22.50
N GLY A 16 -0.11 4.91 -22.61
CA GLY A 16 0.70 4.65 -23.80
C GLY A 16 -0.14 4.13 -24.97
N ASP A 17 -1.45 3.90 -24.77
CA ASP A 17 -2.39 3.40 -25.78
C ASP A 17 -3.30 4.52 -26.31
N ARG A 18 -2.71 5.52 -26.96
CA ARG A 18 -3.39 6.21 -28.06
C ARG A 18 -2.70 5.72 -29.32
N ALA A 19 -3.43 4.98 -30.15
CA ALA A 19 -2.95 4.52 -31.44
C ALA A 19 -2.34 5.71 -32.23
N PRO A 20 -1.17 5.52 -32.89
CA PRO A 20 -0.62 6.56 -33.75
C PRO A 20 -1.51 6.69 -34.98
N THR A 21 -2.19 7.83 -35.11
CA THR A 21 -2.58 8.32 -36.44
C THR A 21 -1.36 8.95 -37.07
N ASP A 22 -0.75 8.17 -37.96
CA ASP A 22 0.05 8.54 -39.13
C ASP A 22 1.28 9.48 -38.97
N GLY A 23 2.39 9.06 -39.59
CA GLY A 23 3.43 9.97 -40.09
C GLY A 23 4.66 10.24 -39.21
N ASP A 24 5.71 9.48 -39.50
CA ASP A 24 7.11 9.92 -39.73
C ASP A 24 7.97 10.60 -38.63
N ASP A 25 9.24 10.14 -38.65
CA ASP A 25 10.51 10.67 -38.13
C ASP A 25 10.82 10.77 -36.61
N GLY A 26 12.03 10.31 -36.25
CA GLY A 26 12.78 10.82 -35.11
C GLY A 26 12.70 10.01 -33.80
N GLY A 27 13.82 9.42 -33.40
CA GLY A 27 13.93 8.56 -32.24
C GLY A 27 13.62 9.16 -30.86
N ILE A 28 13.57 8.22 -29.90
CA ILE A 28 13.77 8.31 -28.44
C ILE A 28 12.51 8.15 -27.55
N ARG A 29 12.34 6.90 -27.07
CA ARG A 29 11.80 6.49 -25.74
C ARG A 29 10.31 6.70 -25.47
N GLY A 30 9.46 6.10 -26.29
CA GLY A 30 8.04 5.85 -25.99
C GLY A 30 7.82 4.72 -24.96
N ARG A 31 8.31 4.89 -23.72
CA ARG A 31 7.87 4.07 -22.58
C ARG A 31 8.07 4.92 -21.32
N ARG A 32 7.07 5.70 -20.92
CA ARG A 32 7.07 6.32 -19.58
C ARG A 32 6.80 5.25 -18.52
N SER A 33 7.73 4.30 -18.38
CA SER A 33 7.90 3.49 -17.19
C SER A 33 8.81 4.27 -16.24
N GLY A 34 8.28 5.35 -15.67
CA GLY A 34 8.94 6.02 -14.55
C GLY A 34 9.00 5.08 -13.34
N PRO A 35 9.98 5.25 -12.43
CA PRO A 35 10.07 4.44 -11.22
C PRO A 35 8.79 4.59 -10.39
N LEU A 36 8.12 3.47 -10.15
CA LEU A 36 6.94 3.38 -9.31
C LEU A 36 7.37 3.22 -7.86
N ILE A 37 6.65 3.88 -6.97
CA ILE A 37 6.84 3.75 -5.54
C ILE A 37 5.71 2.90 -4.99
N VAL A 38 6.08 1.79 -4.35
CA VAL A 38 5.15 0.92 -3.63
C VAL A 38 5.39 1.13 -2.14
N SER A 39 4.35 1.52 -1.42
CA SER A 39 4.36 1.58 0.04
C SER A 39 3.51 0.45 0.60
N VAL A 40 4.15 -0.44 1.35
CA VAL A 40 3.51 -1.54 2.08
C VAL A 40 3.42 -1.13 3.53
N THR A 41 2.20 -1.06 4.06
CA THR A 41 1.92 -0.70 5.46
C THR A 41 1.33 -1.91 6.18
N ASP A 42 1.83 -2.14 7.38
CA ASP A 42 1.39 -3.14 8.35
C ASP A 42 1.11 -2.46 9.68
N PHE A 43 -0.15 -2.45 10.07
CA PHE A 43 -0.61 -2.02 11.38
C PHE A 43 -1.03 -3.23 12.19
N THR A 44 -0.52 -3.31 13.41
CA THR A 44 -0.93 -4.30 14.39
C THR A 44 -1.60 -3.59 15.55
N SER A 45 -2.87 -3.89 15.77
CA SER A 45 -3.65 -3.33 16.87
C SER A 45 -3.33 -4.04 18.19
N ASP A 46 -3.24 -3.28 19.28
CA ASP A 46 -3.07 -3.85 20.63
C ASP A 46 -4.37 -4.52 21.10
N ALA A 47 -5.52 -3.91 20.78
CA ALA A 47 -6.84 -4.44 21.12
C ALA A 47 -7.60 -4.98 19.88
N TYR A 48 -8.39 -6.04 20.08
CA TYR A 48 -9.26 -6.62 19.04
C TYR A 48 -10.38 -5.66 18.61
N GLY A 49 -10.85 -4.78 19.51
CA GLY A 49 -11.96 -3.86 19.25
C GLY A 49 -11.61 -2.67 18.35
N ASP A 50 -10.32 -2.35 18.19
CA ASP A 50 -9.86 -1.24 17.34
C ASP A 50 -9.74 -1.65 15.86
N VAL A 51 -9.65 -2.97 15.58
CA VAL A 51 -9.48 -3.53 14.23
C VAL A 51 -10.65 -3.17 13.30
N PRO A 52 -11.93 -3.29 13.69
CA PRO A 52 -13.05 -2.84 12.84
C PRO A 52 -13.03 -1.33 12.57
N GLY A 53 -12.59 -0.53 13.55
CA GLY A 53 -12.49 0.93 13.43
C GLY A 53 -11.47 1.35 12.37
N ILE A 54 -10.26 0.81 12.46
CA ILE A 54 -9.20 1.11 11.48
C ILE A 54 -9.54 0.58 10.09
N ILE A 55 -10.20 -0.58 9.97
CA ILE A 55 -10.65 -1.09 8.67
C ILE A 55 -11.62 -0.10 8.02
N ARG A 56 -12.64 0.36 8.76
CA ARG A 56 -13.61 1.33 8.25
C ARG A 56 -12.93 2.62 7.77
N ARG A 57 -11.98 3.13 8.54
CA ARG A 57 -11.22 4.34 8.19
C ARG A 57 -10.28 4.12 6.99
N GLY A 58 -9.68 2.93 6.86
CA GLY A 58 -8.92 2.55 5.67
C GLY A 58 -9.78 2.51 4.41
N PHE A 59 -11.03 2.06 4.51
CA PHE A 59 -12.00 2.15 3.42
C PHE A 59 -12.48 3.58 3.15
N ALA A 60 -12.57 4.45 4.16
CA ALA A 60 -12.85 5.87 3.98
C ALA A 60 -11.71 6.58 3.22
N LEU A 61 -10.45 6.35 3.61
CA LEU A 61 -9.26 6.83 2.88
C LEU A 61 -9.25 6.36 1.42
N ARG A 62 -9.70 5.14 1.15
CA ARG A 62 -9.83 4.61 -0.21
C ARG A 62 -10.81 5.43 -1.07
N ARG A 63 -11.77 6.14 -0.47
CA ARG A 63 -12.70 7.02 -1.21
C ARG A 63 -12.00 8.24 -1.79
N HIS A 64 -10.91 8.71 -1.17
CA HIS A 64 -10.08 9.81 -1.68
C HIS A 64 -9.11 9.37 -2.78
N TRP A 65 -9.00 8.07 -3.03
CA TRP A 65 -8.07 7.52 -4.03
C TRP A 65 -8.28 8.01 -5.47
N PRO A 66 -9.53 8.24 -5.95
CA PRO A 66 -9.78 8.84 -7.26
C PRO A 66 -9.26 10.27 -7.41
N ASP A 67 -9.14 11.02 -6.29
CA ASP A 67 -8.76 12.43 -6.28
C ASP A 67 -7.24 12.63 -6.15
N LEU A 68 -6.48 11.54 -6.00
CA LEU A 68 -5.04 11.58 -5.77
C LEU A 68 -4.27 11.43 -7.08
N ASP A 69 -3.80 12.58 -7.59
CA ASP A 69 -2.92 12.63 -8.74
C ASP A 69 -1.65 11.79 -8.53
N GLY A 70 -1.46 10.82 -9.43
CA GLY A 70 -0.32 9.91 -9.37
C GLY A 70 -0.54 8.64 -8.54
N ALA A 71 -1.74 8.43 -7.97
CA ALA A 71 -2.12 7.15 -7.38
C ALA A 71 -2.42 6.11 -8.47
N VAL A 72 -1.63 5.04 -8.53
CA VAL A 72 -1.81 3.95 -9.50
C VAL A 72 -2.86 2.97 -8.99
N GLY A 73 -2.83 2.65 -7.70
CA GLY A 73 -3.82 1.78 -7.08
C GLY A 73 -3.40 1.27 -5.71
N MET A 74 -4.30 0.56 -5.05
CA MET A 74 -4.02 -0.04 -3.75
C MET A 74 -4.74 -1.37 -3.52
N TRP A 75 -4.22 -2.13 -2.58
CA TRP A 75 -4.91 -3.20 -1.87
C TRP A 75 -5.00 -2.85 -0.39
N LEU A 76 -6.16 -3.12 0.20
CA LEU A 76 -6.27 -3.25 1.65
C LEU A 76 -6.12 -4.71 2.01
N TRP A 77 -5.49 -5.00 3.13
CA TRP A 77 -5.37 -6.36 3.63
C TRP A 77 -5.65 -6.42 5.13
N VAL A 78 -6.12 -7.57 5.58
CA VAL A 78 -6.46 -7.80 6.99
C VAL A 78 -6.18 -9.25 7.35
N THR A 79 -5.66 -9.45 8.55
CA THR A 79 -5.54 -10.74 9.22
C THR A 79 -6.17 -10.59 10.60
N PRO A 80 -7.50 -10.82 10.73
CA PRO A 80 -8.24 -10.58 11.97
C PRO A 80 -7.73 -11.43 13.14
N SER A 81 -7.35 -12.69 12.86
CA SER A 81 -6.76 -13.59 13.85
C SER A 81 -5.48 -13.05 14.51
N ALA A 82 -4.71 -12.26 13.75
CA ALA A 82 -3.47 -11.63 14.22
C ALA A 82 -3.66 -10.17 14.64
N ARG A 83 -4.89 -9.61 14.61
CA ARG A 83 -5.17 -8.17 14.81
C ARG A 83 -4.38 -7.25 13.87
N ARG A 84 -4.07 -7.75 12.67
CA ARG A 84 -3.27 -7.03 11.69
C ARG A 84 -4.10 -6.54 10.54
N CYS A 85 -3.78 -5.35 10.06
CA CYS A 85 -4.36 -4.81 8.84
C CYS A 85 -3.40 -3.81 8.22
N GLY A 86 -3.66 -3.43 6.98
CA GLY A 86 -2.86 -2.41 6.35
C GLY A 86 -3.20 -2.25 4.89
N SER A 87 -2.28 -1.64 4.17
CA SER A 87 -2.46 -1.35 2.76
C SER A 87 -1.16 -1.55 1.99
N VAL A 88 -1.31 -1.97 0.74
CA VAL A 88 -0.25 -1.94 -0.27
C VAL A 88 -0.68 -0.91 -1.28
N SER A 89 0.00 0.22 -1.33
CA SER A 89 -0.31 1.33 -2.24
C SER A 89 0.79 1.50 -3.28
N VAL A 90 0.40 1.80 -4.51
CA VAL A 90 1.27 1.99 -5.66
C VAL A 90 1.09 3.39 -6.21
N TRP A 91 2.22 4.07 -6.40
CA TRP A 91 2.30 5.47 -6.78
C TRP A 91 3.25 5.63 -7.98
N THR A 92 2.97 6.63 -8.81
CA THR A 92 3.83 7.03 -9.93
C THR A 92 5.13 7.72 -9.49
N GLY A 93 5.23 8.11 -8.22
CA GLY A 93 6.42 8.76 -7.66
C GLY A 93 6.25 9.11 -6.18
N ARG A 94 7.37 9.51 -5.54
CA ARG A 94 7.37 9.83 -4.10
C ARG A 94 6.51 11.04 -3.76
N ARG A 95 6.40 12.02 -4.67
CA ARG A 95 5.60 13.23 -4.45
C ARG A 95 4.13 12.89 -4.20
N ALA A 96 3.53 12.06 -5.04
CA ALA A 96 2.14 11.63 -4.91
C ALA A 96 1.89 10.88 -3.58
N MET A 97 2.83 10.02 -3.18
CA MET A 97 2.77 9.34 -1.88
C MET A 97 2.84 10.32 -0.70
N VAL A 98 3.70 11.34 -0.77
CA VAL A 98 3.82 12.35 0.30
C VAL A 98 2.54 13.17 0.43
N GLU A 99 1.88 13.53 -0.67
CA GLU A 99 0.59 14.22 -0.63
C GLU A 99 -0.48 13.38 0.10
N PHE A 100 -0.52 12.06 -0.15
CA PHE A 100 -1.40 11.17 0.60
C PHE A 100 -1.06 11.10 2.09
N ILE A 101 0.23 11.01 2.43
CA ILE A 101 0.66 10.96 3.84
C ILE A 101 0.25 12.24 4.58
N ARG A 102 0.25 13.38 3.88
CA ARG A 102 -0.12 14.69 4.40
C ARG A 102 -1.63 14.93 4.51
N LEU A 103 -2.48 14.06 3.96
CA LEU A 103 -3.92 14.22 4.06
C LEU A 103 -4.33 14.30 5.54
N PRO A 104 -5.16 15.27 5.92
CA PRO A 104 -5.57 15.44 7.32
C PRO A 104 -6.29 14.21 7.86
N GLU A 105 -7.06 13.50 7.02
CA GLU A 105 -7.69 12.23 7.42
C GLU A 105 -6.65 11.13 7.71
N HIS A 106 -5.60 11.02 6.88
CA HIS A 106 -4.52 10.05 7.10
C HIS A 106 -3.74 10.38 8.38
N VAL A 107 -3.42 11.66 8.60
CA VAL A 107 -2.77 12.13 9.82
C VAL A 107 -3.65 11.87 11.04
N ALA A 108 -4.96 12.12 10.96
CA ALA A 108 -5.89 11.85 12.05
C ALA A 108 -5.94 10.36 12.41
N ILE A 109 -5.99 9.47 11.40
CA ILE A 109 -5.93 8.02 11.61
C ILE A 109 -4.60 7.62 12.24
N MET A 110 -3.47 8.08 11.69
CA MET A 110 -2.17 7.73 12.25
C MET A 110 -2.03 8.24 13.69
N ASN A 111 -2.52 9.44 14.00
CA ASN A 111 -2.44 9.99 15.34
C ASN A 111 -3.33 9.24 16.35
N GLU A 112 -4.53 8.85 15.95
CA GLU A 112 -5.46 8.08 16.80
C GLU A 112 -4.96 6.65 17.08
N TYR A 113 -4.31 6.02 16.10
CA TYR A 113 -3.90 4.63 16.19
C TYR A 113 -2.42 4.44 16.56
N ARG A 114 -1.58 5.50 16.57
CA ARG A 114 -0.16 5.38 16.99
C ARG A 114 0.01 4.91 18.43
N GLU A 115 -0.98 5.17 19.29
CA GLU A 115 -0.95 4.81 20.71
C GLU A 115 -1.74 3.51 21.00
N ARG A 116 -2.39 2.95 19.97
CA ARG A 116 -3.26 1.76 20.06
C ARG A 116 -2.69 0.56 19.31
N GLY A 117 -1.46 0.67 18.85
CA GLY A 117 -0.83 -0.38 18.08
C GLY A 117 0.53 0.02 17.52
N THR A 118 1.11 -0.90 16.77
CA THR A 118 2.40 -0.72 16.09
C THR A 118 2.19 -0.63 14.60
N THR A 119 2.60 0.49 14.00
CA THR A 119 2.66 0.67 12.55
C THR A 119 4.07 0.41 12.03
N ARG A 120 4.18 -0.39 10.97
CA ARG A 120 5.37 -0.56 10.17
C ARG A 120 5.04 -0.28 8.72
N SER A 121 5.94 0.41 8.04
CA SER A 121 5.81 0.64 6.61
C SER A 121 7.15 0.44 5.92
N VAL A 122 7.13 -0.15 4.74
CA VAL A 122 8.30 -0.23 3.87
C VAL A 122 7.96 0.38 2.52
N ILE A 123 8.86 1.21 2.02
CA ILE A 123 8.78 1.82 0.70
C ILE A 123 9.74 1.06 -0.21
N ARG A 124 9.26 0.66 -1.39
CA ARG A 124 10.04 -0.02 -2.42
C ARG A 124 9.84 0.65 -3.76
N GLU A 125 10.91 0.76 -4.53
CA GLU A 125 10.86 1.32 -5.88
C GLU A 125 10.84 0.19 -6.91
N TYR A 126 10.02 0.33 -7.94
CA TYR A 126 9.88 -0.64 -9.03
C TYR A 126 10.02 0.06 -10.36
N THR A 127 10.80 -0.52 -11.28
CA THR A 127 10.97 0.03 -12.63
C THR A 127 9.75 -0.18 -13.53
N SER A 128 8.89 -1.14 -13.18
CA SER A 128 7.75 -1.58 -13.99
C SER A 128 6.55 -1.90 -13.10
N PHE A 129 5.34 -1.61 -13.58
CA PHE A 129 4.13 -2.03 -12.89
C PHE A 129 3.86 -3.52 -13.16
N ASP A 130 4.09 -4.35 -12.16
CA ASP A 130 3.68 -5.76 -12.17
C ASP A 130 2.91 -6.06 -10.89
N THR A 131 1.58 -6.10 -11.04
CA THR A 131 0.61 -6.37 -9.98
C THR A 131 0.92 -7.64 -9.19
N ALA A 132 1.31 -8.72 -9.88
CA ALA A 132 1.53 -10.02 -9.25
C ALA A 132 2.86 -10.04 -8.48
N ARG A 133 3.91 -9.46 -9.07
CA ARG A 133 5.22 -9.32 -8.42
C ARG A 133 5.14 -8.40 -7.20
N ILE A 134 4.51 -7.24 -7.34
CA ILE A 134 4.36 -6.27 -6.25
C ILE A 134 3.62 -6.92 -5.07
N TRP A 135 2.52 -7.64 -5.33
CA TRP A 135 1.82 -8.35 -4.27
C TRP A 135 2.67 -9.45 -3.64
N ARG A 136 3.36 -10.26 -4.44
CA ARG A 136 4.23 -11.34 -3.93
C ARG A 136 5.33 -10.79 -3.03
N ASP A 137 5.98 -9.71 -3.42
CA ASP A 137 7.05 -9.08 -2.65
C ASP A 137 6.50 -8.45 -1.35
N ALA A 138 5.30 -7.86 -1.41
CA ALA A 138 4.60 -7.35 -0.22
C ALA A 138 4.22 -8.48 0.75
N GLU A 139 3.63 -9.56 0.24
CA GLU A 139 3.25 -10.74 1.03
C GLU A 139 4.47 -11.42 1.66
N ALA A 140 5.58 -11.52 0.92
CA ALA A 140 6.84 -12.05 1.45
C ALA A 140 7.38 -11.19 2.60
N TRP A 141 7.30 -9.86 2.48
CA TRP A 141 7.70 -8.95 3.57
C TRP A 141 6.77 -9.09 4.79
N LEU A 142 5.45 -9.13 4.57
CA LEU A 142 4.45 -9.28 5.63
C LEU A 142 4.61 -10.60 6.39
N THR A 143 4.86 -11.69 5.66
CA THR A 143 5.07 -13.04 6.23
C THR A 143 6.41 -13.17 6.93
N SER A 144 7.46 -12.53 6.42
CA SER A 144 8.75 -12.50 7.08
C SER A 144 8.67 -11.77 8.42
N ASP A 145 7.84 -10.73 8.52
CA ASP A 145 7.57 -10.05 9.78
C ASP A 145 6.80 -10.93 10.78
N ASP A 146 5.79 -11.70 10.32
CA ASP A 146 5.12 -12.71 11.17
C ASP A 146 6.13 -13.66 11.81
N ARG A 147 7.07 -14.19 11.02
CA ARG A 147 8.10 -15.11 11.51
C ARG A 147 9.03 -14.45 12.53
N HIS A 148 9.46 -13.23 12.28
CA HIS A 148 10.30 -12.48 13.23
C HIS A 148 9.58 -12.21 14.56
N ARG A 149 8.25 -12.01 14.53
CA ARG A 149 7.46 -11.80 15.74
C ARG A 149 7.13 -13.09 16.47
N ALA A 150 6.79 -14.17 15.76
CA ALA A 150 6.60 -15.49 16.36
C ALA A 150 7.88 -15.95 17.08
N ALA A 151 9.05 -15.72 16.49
CA ALA A 151 10.33 -16.04 17.11
C ALA A 151 10.63 -15.20 18.38
N ARG A 152 10.13 -13.96 18.46
CA ARG A 152 10.23 -13.10 19.66
C ARG A 152 9.14 -13.37 20.70
N GLY A 153 8.02 -13.94 20.28
CA GLY A 153 6.83 -14.21 21.10
C GLY A 153 6.85 -15.56 21.80
N THR A 154 7.88 -16.40 21.63
CA THR A 154 8.04 -17.63 22.41
C THR A 154 8.17 -17.25 23.89
N PRO A 155 7.20 -17.59 24.76
CA PRO A 155 7.42 -17.44 26.18
C PRO A 155 8.57 -18.38 26.54
N ARG A 156 9.57 -17.89 27.27
CA ARG A 156 10.32 -18.77 28.16
C ARG A 156 9.29 -19.37 29.10
N GLN A 157 8.90 -20.63 28.87
CA GLN A 157 8.22 -21.40 29.89
C GLN A 157 9.19 -21.46 31.08
N ARG A 158 8.86 -20.71 32.13
CA ARG A 158 9.42 -20.92 33.46
C ARG A 158 8.80 -22.21 33.98
N GLY A 159 9.65 -23.19 34.27
CA GLY A 159 9.30 -24.38 35.04
C GLY A 159 9.09 -24.08 36.51
#